data_AF-A0A1F6ZAC8-F1
#
_entry.id   AF-A0A1F6ZAC8-F1
#
_cell.length_a   1.000
_cell.length_b   1.000
_cell.length_c   1.000
_cell.angle_alpha   90.00
_cell.angle_beta   90.00
_cell.angle_gamma   90.00
#
_symmetry.space_group_name_H-M   'P 1'
#
loop_
_entity.id
_entity.type
_entity.pdbx_description
1 polymer ?
#
loop_
_entity_poly.entity_id
_entity_poly.type
_entity_poly.pdbx_seq_one_letter_code
_entity_poly.pdbx_strand_id
1 'polypeptide(L)' 'MAAGKKKKGPRQAAGLQCGVCKSFGYITEYNKNNEILKKQTTNESTFPLNKYCSVCRKHTTHKLAKKLK' A
#
# COMPACT_ATOMS: atom_id res chain seq x y z
N MET A 1 -23.61 24.96 7.29
CA MET A 1 -22.21 24.52 7.30
C MET A 1 -22.14 23.08 7.81
N ALA A 2 -21.77 22.12 6.96
CA ALA A 2 -21.12 20.85 7.31
C ALA A 2 -21.16 19.94 6.07
N ALA A 3 -20.14 20.03 5.22
CA ALA A 3 -19.94 19.08 4.14
C ALA A 3 -19.75 17.69 4.77
N GLY A 4 -20.76 16.82 4.65
CA GLY A 4 -20.72 15.46 5.14
C GLY A 4 -19.51 14.75 4.58
N LYS A 5 -18.53 14.44 5.42
CA LYS A 5 -17.36 13.64 5.06
C LYS A 5 -17.88 12.33 4.49
N LYS A 6 -17.82 12.15 3.16
CA LYS A 6 -18.04 10.87 2.49
C LYS A 6 -17.26 9.83 3.29
N LYS A 7 -17.97 8.91 3.96
CA LYS A 7 -17.37 7.84 4.76
C LYS A 7 -16.49 7.04 3.80
N LYS A 8 -15.18 7.36 3.75
CA LYS A 8 -14.22 6.61 2.95
C LYS A 8 -14.36 5.16 3.42
N GLY A 9 -14.67 4.26 2.49
CA GLY A 9 -14.81 2.85 2.81
C GLY A 9 -13.57 2.29 3.50
N PRO A 10 -13.62 1.07 4.03
CA PRO A 10 -12.49 0.46 4.76
C PRO A 10 -11.25 0.25 3.87
N ARG A 11 -11.38 0.43 2.55
CA ARG A 11 -10.29 0.49 1.59
C ARG A 11 -9.50 1.80 1.73
N GLN A 12 -8.19 1.67 1.80
CA GLN A 12 -7.26 2.77 1.85
C GLN A 12 -6.32 2.66 0.67
N ALA A 13 -6.03 3.80 0.05
CA ALA A 13 -5.00 3.87 -0.96
C ALA A 13 -3.63 3.69 -0.29
N ALA A 14 -2.81 2.81 -0.87
CA ALA A 14 -1.43 2.54 -0.56
C ALA A 14 -0.59 2.89 -1.79
N GLY A 15 0.29 3.88 -1.64
CA GLY A 15 1.37 4.10 -2.58
C GLY A 15 2.43 3.04 -2.35
N LEU A 16 2.88 2.37 -3.40
CA LEU A 16 3.99 1.44 -3.35
C LEU A 16 5.23 2.11 -3.92
N GLN A 17 6.28 2.13 -3.11
CA GLN A 17 7.58 2.65 -3.50
C GLN A 17 8.56 1.49 -3.65
N CYS A 18 9.24 1.44 -4.80
CA CYS A 18 10.30 0.47 -5.03
C CYS A 18 11.44 0.68 -4.01
N GLY A 19 11.88 -0.38 -3.33
CA GLY A 19 12.99 -0.29 -2.37
C GLY A 19 14.35 0.04 -3.00
N VAL A 20 14.53 -0.22 -4.30
CA VAL A 20 15.81 -0.06 -5.01
C VAL A 20 15.95 1.34 -5.61
N CYS A 21 15.08 1.69 -6.56
CA CYS A 21 15.13 2.97 -7.26
C CYS A 21 14.27 4.07 -6.63
N LYS A 22 13.56 3.77 -5.53
CA LYS A 22 12.66 4.71 -4.84
C LYS A 22 11.53 5.27 -5.72
N SER A 23 11.31 4.73 -6.92
CA SER A 23 10.23 5.14 -7.81
C SER A 23 8.87 4.81 -7.20
N PHE A 24 7.96 5.78 -7.24
CA PHE A 24 6.54 5.59 -6.92
C PHE A 24 5.84 5.14 -8.19
N GLY A 25 5.55 3.85 -8.29
CA GLY A 25 5.01 3.25 -9.52
C GLY A 25 3.58 2.74 -9.40
N TYR A 26 3.12 2.43 -8.19
CA TYR A 26 1.81 1.80 -8.01
C TYR A 26 1.00 2.50 -6.93
N ILE A 27 -0.25 2.79 -7.27
CA ILE A 27 -1.29 3.17 -6.33
C ILE A 27 -2.23 1.97 -6.28
N THR A 28 -2.27 1.32 -5.12
CA THR A 28 -3.12 0.14 -4.89
C THR A 28 -4.04 0.43 -3.73
N GLU A 29 -5.21 -0.21 -3.70
CA GLU A 29 -6.10 -0.11 -2.55
C GLU A 29 -5.99 -1.39 -1.72
N TYR A 30 -5.89 -1.25 -0.41
CA TYR A 30 -5.94 -2.38 0.51
C TYR A 30 -7.01 -2.16 1.58
N ASN A 31 -7.60 -3.24 2.07
CA ASN A 31 -8.58 -3.17 3.15
C ASN A 31 -7.85 -3.19 4.49
N LYS A 32 -8.01 -2.12 5.29
CA LYS A 32 -7.41 -2.01 6.63
C LYS A 32 -7.80 -3.15 7.56
N ASN A 33 -9.06 -3.60 7.49
CA ASN A 33 -9.55 -4.67 8.37
C ASN A 33 -8.80 -5.99 8.10
N ASN A 34 -8.49 -6.26 6.83
CA ASN A 34 -7.73 -7.46 6.47
C ASN A 34 -6.28 -7.37 6.95
N GLU A 35 -5.67 -6.19 6.94
CA GLU A 35 -4.32 -6.00 7.50
C GLU A 35 -4.29 -6.24 9.02
N ILE A 36 -5.32 -5.79 9.74
CA ILE A 36 -5.45 -6.03 11.19
C ILE A 36 -5.65 -7.52 11.47
N LEU A 37 -6.55 -8.17 10.72
CA LEU A 37 -6.81 -9.61 10.86
C LEU A 37 -5.55 -10.44 10.57
N LYS A 38 -4.80 -10.13 9.51
CA LYS A 38 -3.55 -10.82 9.19
C LYS A 38 -2.49 -10.66 10.29
N LYS A 39 -2.37 -9.47 10.87
CA LYS A 39 -1.48 -9.26 12.02
C LYS A 39 -1.90 -10.07 13.24
N GLN A 40 -3.20 -10.19 13.50
CA GLN A 40 -3.72 -10.94 14.65
C GLN A 40 -3.62 -12.46 14.46
N THR A 41 -3.81 -12.97 13.24
CA THR A 41 -3.83 -14.42 12.98
C THR A 41 -2.45 -14.99 12.67
N THR A 42 -1.67 -14.34 11.80
CA THR A 42 -0.37 -14.88 11.34
C THR A 42 0.82 -14.04 11.77
N ASN A 43 0.64 -12.93 12.49
CA ASN A 43 1.69 -11.94 12.79
C ASN A 43 2.40 -11.37 11.54
N GLU A 44 1.83 -11.55 10.35
CA GLU A 44 2.42 -11.09 9.09
C GLU A 44 1.75 -9.82 8.58
N SER A 45 2.55 -8.93 7.98
CA SER A 45 2.06 -7.73 7.31
C SER A 45 1.89 -7.96 5.81
N THR A 46 0.86 -7.36 5.20
CA THR A 46 0.62 -7.47 3.74
C THR A 46 1.72 -6.80 2.91
N PHE A 47 2.51 -5.91 3.52
CA PHE A 47 3.63 -5.23 2.88
C PHE A 47 4.90 -5.56 3.66
N PRO A 48 6.06 -5.73 3.00
CA PRO A 48 6.37 -5.40 1.60
C PRO A 48 5.86 -6.43 0.56
N LEU A 49 5.52 -5.96 -0.65
CA LEU A 49 5.07 -6.80 -1.78
C LEU A 49 6.18 -6.94 -2.82
N ASN A 50 6.32 -8.12 -3.45
CA ASN A 50 7.25 -8.31 -4.56
C ASN A 50 6.54 -7.99 -5.90
N LYS A 51 6.93 -6.89 -6.53
CA LYS A 51 6.33 -6.39 -7.78
C LYS A 51 7.42 -6.03 -8.77
N TYR A 52 7.10 -6.12 -10.06
CA TYR A 52 7.97 -5.63 -11.11
C TYR A 52 8.18 -4.12 -10.93
N CYS A 53 9.37 -3.61 -11.20
CA CYS A 53 9.63 -2.17 -11.27
C CYS A 53 10.06 -1.82 -12.69
N SER A 54 9.37 -0.88 -13.34
CA SER A 54 9.69 -0.44 -14.72
C SER A 54 11.06 0.24 -14.82
N VAL A 55 11.51 0.90 -13.76
CA VAL A 55 12.83 1.56 -13.72
C VAL A 55 13.96 0.54 -13.55
N CYS A 56 13.81 -0.42 -12.63
CA CYS A 56 14.81 -1.45 -12.39
C CYS A 56 14.74 -2.62 -13.38
N ARG A 57 13.64 -2.74 -14.13
CA ARG A 57 13.28 -3.85 -15.03
C ARG A 57 13.36 -5.23 -14.37
N LYS A 58 13.15 -5.30 -13.06
CA LYS A 58 13.26 -6.52 -12.24
C LYS A 58 12.14 -6.53 -11.20
N HIS A 59 11.84 -7.72 -10.66
CA HIS A 59 10.95 -7.86 -9.51
C HIS A 59 11.70 -7.44 -8.24
N THR A 60 11.16 -6.45 -7.55
CA THR A 60 11.76 -5.86 -6.36
C THR A 60 10.74 -5.75 -5.23
N THR A 61 11.24 -5.69 -4.01
CA THR A 61 10.42 -5.45 -2.82
C THR A 61 9.93 -4.00 -2.82
N HIS A 62 8.61 -3.83 -2.86
CA HIS A 62 7.93 -2.54 -2.80
C HIS A 62 7.38 -2.33 -1.39
N LYS A 63 7.75 -1.21 -0.79
CA LYS A 63 7.31 -0.80 0.55
C LYS A 63 6.12 0.14 0.44
N LEU A 64 5.28 0.15 1.48
CA LEU A 64 4.14 1.06 1.56
C LEU A 64 4.65 2.47 1.88
N ALA A 65 4.41 3.40 0.96
CA ALA A 65 4.74 4.78 1.14
C ALA A 65 3.54 5.56 1.71
N LYS A 66 3.81 6.29 2.80
CA LYS A 66 2.80 7.05 3.55
C LYS A 66 2.30 8.30 2.83
N LYS A 67 2.88 8.68 1.68
CA LYS A 67 2.54 9.90 0.94
C LYS A 67 1.79 9.56 -0.33
N LEU A 68 0.47 9.44 -0.21
CA LEU A 68 -0.45 9.83 -1.26
C LEU A 68 -0.93 11.21 -0.85
N LYS A 69 -0.36 12.26 -1.45
CA LYS A 69 -0.93 13.61 -1.34
C LYS A 69 -2.22 13.66 -2.12
#